data_AF-W2TQ91-F1
#
_entry.id   AF-W2TQ91-F1
#
_cell.length_a   1.000
_cell.length_b   1.000
_cell.length_c   1.000
_cell.angle_alpha   90.00
_cell.angle_beta   90.00
_cell.angle_gamma   90.00
#
_symmetry.space_group_name_H-M   'P 1'
#
loop_
_entity.id
_entity.type
_entity.pdbx_description
1 polymer ?
#
loop_
_entity_poly.entity_id
_entity_poly.type
_entity_poly.pdbx_seq_one_letter_code
_entity_poly.pdbx_strand_id
1 'polypeptide(L)'
;MGRHKRIPTKNRKKLKSVDPFNKNGASLRALALSTVNWEPNDEDQPMSRCLRELQESKKETITDKKDVKRRKQRKNKVLAEAEKAGIRKGRFETVEHFVRRVERMTFAAVKEHETLIKQGLVGRKESEIEADFKLLEEKEKAQREQKRNEIQNKIKAARKIRNQTAKIKEETLKTKERMKSKRNAEEKAEDEAGIEEMQENDNVMDGAQSCSATIDGSNLQSTTKRRKLCGSDWTRKMKLARTLPRQEVALNQREVIRFGERYDAPPVFQGMMKKEMDPLMAKAGSRNLLLCSLLQKQNVKETKYLEEEKRREQEEIDRQRVIEAYRELKRKKGRAVSSDS
;
A
#
# COMPACT_ATOMS: atom_id res chain seq x y z
N MET A 1 5.84 -41.32 -43.35
CA MET A 1 7.18 -41.16 -42.72
C MET A 1 7.12 -41.71 -41.29
N GLY A 2 7.39 -43.02 -41.13
CA GLY A 2 7.28 -43.69 -39.83
C GLY A 2 8.36 -43.22 -38.86
N ARG A 3 7.97 -42.85 -37.63
CA ARG A 3 8.91 -42.48 -36.57
C ARG A 3 9.71 -43.72 -36.16
N HIS A 4 10.97 -43.80 -36.56
CA HIS A 4 11.89 -44.84 -36.07
C HIS A 4 11.90 -44.83 -34.53
N LYS A 5 11.63 -45.98 -33.91
CA LYS A 5 11.75 -46.14 -32.45
C LYS A 5 13.22 -45.92 -32.08
N ARG A 6 13.50 -44.86 -31.32
CA ARG A 6 14.85 -44.56 -30.81
C ARG A 6 15.38 -45.77 -30.05
N ILE A 7 16.58 -46.23 -30.41
CA ILE A 7 17.30 -47.27 -29.70
C ILE A 7 17.47 -46.81 -28.24
N PRO A 8 17.12 -47.63 -27.24
CA PRO A 8 17.30 -47.25 -25.84
C PRO A 8 18.80 -47.07 -25.56
N THR A 9 19.19 -45.83 -25.23
CA THR A 9 20.55 -45.52 -24.82
C THR A 9 20.81 -46.17 -23.46
N LYS A 10 21.78 -47.08 -23.38
CA LYS A 10 22.16 -47.72 -22.13
C LYS A 10 22.64 -46.64 -21.16
N ASN A 11 21.98 -46.49 -20.01
CA ASN A 11 22.38 -45.57 -18.95
C ASN A 11 23.78 -45.96 -18.41
N ARG A 12 24.83 -45.40 -19.01
CA ARG A 12 26.25 -45.69 -18.75
C ARG A 12 26.76 -45.16 -17.40
N LYS A 13 25.87 -44.59 -16.56
CA LYS A 13 26.20 -43.99 -15.25
C LYS A 13 26.29 -44.98 -14.09
N LYS A 14 26.01 -46.27 -14.31
CA LYS A 14 26.15 -47.30 -13.27
C LYS A 14 27.26 -48.27 -13.67
N LEU A 15 28.31 -48.36 -12.84
CA LEU A 15 29.33 -49.39 -12.98
C LEU A 15 28.65 -50.76 -12.94
N LYS A 16 29.08 -51.67 -13.82
CA LYS A 16 28.47 -53.01 -13.90
C LYS A 16 28.83 -53.81 -12.64
N SER A 17 28.08 -54.87 -12.35
CA SER A 17 28.38 -55.75 -11.20
C SER A 17 29.73 -56.46 -11.31
N VAL A 18 30.24 -56.60 -12.53
CA VAL A 18 31.53 -57.22 -12.90
C VAL A 18 32.69 -56.22 -12.84
N ASP A 19 32.40 -54.93 -12.61
CA ASP A 19 33.40 -53.87 -12.60
C ASP A 19 34.14 -53.84 -11.24
N PRO A 20 35.49 -53.91 -11.21
CA PRO A 20 36.26 -53.94 -9.97
C PRO A 20 36.12 -52.67 -9.12
N PHE A 21 35.70 -51.54 -9.71
CA PHE A 21 35.48 -50.29 -8.98
C PHE A 21 34.05 -50.14 -8.44
N ASN A 22 33.17 -51.10 -8.74
CA ASN A 22 31.82 -51.10 -8.22
C ASN A 22 31.77 -51.68 -6.80
N LYS A 23 31.78 -50.80 -5.79
CA LYS A 23 31.61 -51.18 -4.37
C LYS A 23 30.33 -51.98 -4.11
N ASN A 24 29.31 -51.83 -4.96
CA ASN A 24 28.04 -52.58 -4.88
C ASN A 24 28.01 -53.81 -5.81
N GLY A 25 29.13 -54.17 -6.44
CA GLY A 25 29.19 -55.28 -7.39
C GLY A 25 28.94 -56.64 -6.72
N ALA A 26 29.38 -56.82 -5.47
CA ALA A 26 29.10 -58.03 -4.69
C ALA A 26 27.62 -58.18 -4.33
N SER A 27 26.96 -57.11 -3.87
CA SER A 27 25.54 -57.13 -3.51
C SER A 27 24.64 -57.34 -4.74
N LEU A 28 24.98 -56.74 -5.87
CA LEU A 28 24.26 -56.96 -7.14
C LEU A 28 24.41 -58.40 -7.66
N ARG A 29 25.58 -59.02 -7.47
CA ARG A 29 25.79 -60.45 -7.79
C ARG A 29 25.00 -61.36 -6.85
N ALA A 30 25.01 -61.09 -5.56
CA ALA A 30 24.22 -61.84 -4.57
C ALA A 30 22.72 -61.73 -4.83
N LEU A 31 22.22 -60.53 -5.17
CA LEU A 31 20.82 -60.33 -5.57
C LEU A 31 20.48 -61.12 -6.83
N ALA A 32 21.35 -61.12 -7.85
CA ALA A 32 21.14 -61.91 -9.06
C ALA A 32 21.08 -63.42 -8.74
N LEU A 33 22.01 -63.94 -7.93
CA LEU A 33 22.02 -65.34 -7.52
C LEU A 33 20.82 -65.71 -6.65
N SER A 34 20.30 -64.79 -5.84
CA SER A 34 19.09 -65.01 -5.05
C SER A 34 17.81 -65.13 -5.88
N THR A 35 17.84 -64.70 -7.15
CA THR A 35 16.71 -64.79 -8.08
C THR A 35 16.77 -66.01 -9.00
N VAL A 36 17.88 -66.75 -9.00
CA VAL A 36 18.04 -67.96 -9.82
C VAL A 36 17.53 -69.16 -9.04
N ASN A 37 16.66 -69.96 -9.66
CA ASN A 37 16.30 -71.27 -9.14
C ASN A 37 17.45 -72.23 -9.46
N TRP A 38 18.09 -72.76 -8.43
CA TRP A 38 19.14 -73.78 -8.57
C TRP A 38 18.53 -75.13 -8.95
N GLU A 39 19.33 -75.95 -9.64
CA GLU A 39 18.93 -77.30 -10.02
C GLU A 39 18.65 -78.17 -8.77
N PRO A 40 17.73 -79.15 -8.88
CA PRO A 40 17.45 -80.08 -7.80
C PRO A 40 18.70 -80.84 -7.35
N ASN A 41 19.08 -80.74 -6.08
CA ASN A 41 20.07 -81.62 -5.44
C ASN A 41 19.34 -82.54 -4.46
N ASP A 42 19.76 -83.82 -4.41
CA ASP A 42 18.98 -84.94 -3.87
C ASP A 42 18.83 -85.01 -2.34
N GLU A 43 19.47 -84.14 -1.57
CA GLU A 43 19.43 -84.19 -0.10
C GLU A 43 19.01 -82.81 0.44
N ASP A 44 17.75 -82.73 0.88
CA ASP A 44 17.11 -81.59 1.56
C ASP A 44 17.14 -80.22 0.84
N GLN A 45 16.31 -80.09 -0.19
CA GLN A 45 16.08 -78.79 -0.81
C GLN A 45 15.25 -77.86 0.10
N PRO A 46 15.73 -76.64 0.38
CA PRO A 46 14.90 -75.64 1.05
C PRO A 46 13.70 -75.31 0.18
N MET A 47 12.51 -75.18 0.81
CA MET A 47 11.26 -74.88 0.11
C MET A 47 11.43 -73.80 -0.96
N SER A 48 10.90 -74.09 -2.15
CA SER A 48 10.96 -73.20 -3.32
C SER A 48 10.39 -71.83 -2.97
N ARG A 49 10.90 -70.78 -3.63
CA ARG A 49 10.49 -69.40 -3.38
C ARG A 49 8.97 -69.21 -3.49
N CYS A 50 8.36 -69.79 -4.51
CA CYS A 50 6.91 -69.73 -4.73
C CYS A 50 6.14 -70.35 -3.56
N LEU A 51 6.62 -71.50 -3.04
CA LEU A 51 6.02 -72.14 -1.87
C LEU A 51 6.24 -71.33 -0.59
N ARG A 52 7.41 -70.70 -0.43
CA ARG A 52 7.71 -69.84 0.72
C ARG A 52 6.83 -68.59 0.73
N GLU A 53 6.70 -67.91 -0.41
CA GLU A 53 5.80 -66.75 -0.59
C GLU A 53 4.32 -67.15 -0.40
N LEU A 54 3.92 -68.35 -0.84
CA LEU A 54 2.59 -68.92 -0.57
C LEU A 54 2.36 -69.21 0.92
N GLN A 55 3.39 -69.68 1.62
CA GLN A 55 3.28 -69.99 3.04
C GLN A 55 3.28 -68.72 3.89
N GLU A 56 4.06 -67.71 3.52
CA GLU A 56 4.04 -66.37 4.12
C GLU A 56 2.69 -65.68 3.89
N SER A 57 2.13 -65.75 2.68
CA SER A 57 0.80 -65.20 2.39
C SER A 57 -0.34 -65.97 3.05
N LYS A 58 -0.16 -67.27 3.35
CA LYS A 58 -1.08 -68.04 4.20
C LYS A 58 -0.95 -67.70 5.69
N LYS A 59 0.25 -67.37 6.18
CA LYS A 59 0.50 -66.93 7.58
C LYS A 59 0.04 -65.50 7.81
N GLU A 60 0.23 -64.62 6.82
CA GLU A 60 -0.42 -63.33 6.74
C GLU A 60 -1.89 -63.53 6.33
N THR A 61 -2.68 -64.20 7.17
CA THR A 61 -4.13 -64.23 7.05
C THR A 61 -4.68 -62.81 7.23
N ILE A 62 -4.60 -61.99 6.19
CA ILE A 62 -5.47 -60.82 6.05
C ILE A 62 -6.82 -61.39 5.62
N THR A 63 -7.57 -61.87 6.60
CA THR A 63 -8.85 -62.57 6.44
C THR A 63 -9.92 -61.70 5.78
N ASP A 64 -9.78 -60.38 5.82
CA ASP A 64 -10.75 -59.47 5.21
C ASP A 64 -10.26 -58.84 3.91
N LYS A 65 -10.93 -59.20 2.81
CA LYS A 65 -10.83 -58.50 1.52
C LYS A 65 -11.06 -56.98 1.66
N LYS A 66 -11.74 -56.53 2.71
CA LYS A 66 -11.95 -55.12 3.08
C LYS A 66 -10.67 -54.47 3.61
N ASP A 67 -9.88 -55.17 4.41
CA ASP A 67 -8.65 -54.64 4.99
C ASP A 67 -7.49 -54.61 3.99
N VAL A 68 -7.42 -55.60 3.09
CA VAL A 68 -6.50 -55.54 1.94
C VAL A 68 -6.81 -54.32 1.06
N LYS A 69 -8.11 -54.02 0.83
CA LYS A 69 -8.54 -52.83 0.07
C LYS A 69 -8.21 -51.53 0.81
N ARG A 70 -8.42 -51.46 2.12
CA ARG A 70 -8.05 -50.30 2.96
C ARG A 70 -6.53 -50.07 2.98
N ARG A 71 -5.73 -51.13 3.09
CA ARG A 71 -4.25 -51.06 3.05
C ARG A 71 -3.73 -50.63 1.68
N LYS A 72 -4.37 -51.05 0.58
CA LYS A 72 -4.05 -50.58 -0.79
C LYS A 72 -4.47 -49.12 -1.06
N GLN A 73 -5.52 -48.61 -0.41
CA GLN A 73 -5.95 -47.21 -0.54
C GLN A 73 -5.05 -46.23 0.22
N ARG A 74 -4.39 -46.66 1.30
CA ARG A 74 -3.50 -45.83 2.14
C ARG A 74 -2.11 -45.53 1.54
N LYS A 75 -1.99 -45.37 0.22
CA LYS A 75 -0.69 -45.10 -0.42
C LYS A 75 -0.32 -43.62 -0.55
N ASN A 76 -1.26 -42.70 -0.32
CA ASN A 76 -1.00 -41.27 -0.46
C ASN A 76 -0.73 -40.63 0.90
N LYS A 77 0.55 -40.54 1.30
CA LYS A 77 0.99 -39.85 2.52
C LYS A 77 0.44 -38.43 2.63
N VAL A 78 0.39 -37.71 1.50
CA VAL A 78 -0.14 -36.34 1.39
C VAL A 78 -1.60 -36.24 1.84
N LEU A 79 -2.45 -37.20 1.45
CA LEU A 79 -3.85 -37.19 1.86
C LEU A 79 -3.99 -37.49 3.35
N ALA A 80 -3.18 -38.40 3.89
CA ALA A 80 -3.19 -38.72 5.31
C ALA A 80 -2.71 -37.56 6.19
N GLU A 81 -1.68 -36.83 5.76
CA GLU A 81 -1.20 -35.63 6.48
C GLU A 81 -2.21 -34.49 6.41
N ALA A 82 -2.83 -34.26 5.25
CA ALA A 82 -3.85 -33.24 5.13
C ALA A 82 -5.10 -33.59 5.96
N GLU A 83 -5.50 -34.87 6.03
CA GLU A 83 -6.58 -35.31 6.92
C GLU A 83 -6.23 -35.10 8.40
N LYS A 84 -4.98 -35.33 8.83
CA LYS A 84 -4.52 -35.00 10.18
C LYS A 84 -4.59 -33.51 10.48
N ALA A 85 -4.33 -32.67 9.48
CA ALA A 85 -4.52 -31.21 9.55
C ALA A 85 -5.99 -30.79 9.42
N GLY A 86 -6.94 -31.74 9.35
CA GLY A 86 -8.37 -31.48 9.23
C GLY A 86 -8.85 -31.14 7.81
N ILE A 87 -7.96 -31.13 6.81
CA ILE A 87 -8.28 -30.80 5.43
C ILE A 87 -8.61 -32.07 4.65
N ARG A 88 -9.90 -32.28 4.39
CA ARG A 88 -10.38 -33.43 3.61
C ARG A 88 -10.42 -33.11 2.11
N LYS A 89 -10.13 -34.13 1.31
CA LYS A 89 -10.27 -34.06 -0.15
C LYS A 89 -11.75 -34.01 -0.54
N GLY A 90 -12.10 -33.13 -1.48
CA GLY A 90 -13.47 -33.06 -2.00
C GLY A 90 -13.86 -34.33 -2.78
N ARG A 91 -15.15 -34.66 -2.80
CA ARG A 91 -15.68 -35.86 -3.46
C ARG A 91 -15.34 -35.95 -4.95
N PHE A 92 -15.37 -34.82 -5.65
CA PHE A 92 -15.11 -34.71 -7.09
C PHE A 92 -13.75 -34.09 -7.43
N GLU A 93 -12.90 -33.90 -6.43
CA GLU A 93 -11.60 -33.23 -6.62
C GLU A 93 -10.54 -34.24 -7.10
N THR A 94 -9.64 -33.83 -7.98
CA THR A 94 -8.43 -34.63 -8.29
C THR A 94 -7.35 -34.37 -7.24
N VAL A 95 -6.39 -35.28 -7.08
CA VAL A 95 -5.31 -35.10 -6.09
C VAL A 95 -4.49 -33.84 -6.37
N GLU A 96 -4.31 -33.48 -7.64
CA GLU A 96 -3.59 -32.26 -8.02
C GLU A 96 -4.33 -30.98 -7.59
N HIS A 97 -5.64 -30.90 -7.83
CA HIS A 97 -6.45 -29.75 -7.39
C HIS A 97 -6.49 -29.64 -5.87
N PHE A 98 -6.54 -30.78 -5.17
CA PHE A 98 -6.46 -30.84 -3.72
C PHE A 98 -5.15 -30.25 -3.20
N VAL A 99 -4.01 -30.67 -3.77
CA VAL A 99 -2.69 -30.15 -3.40
C VAL A 99 -2.61 -28.65 -3.68
N ARG A 100 -3.06 -28.19 -4.86
CA ARG A 100 -3.09 -26.75 -5.18
C ARG A 100 -3.95 -25.94 -4.21
N ARG A 101 -5.07 -26.48 -3.73
CA ARG A 101 -5.90 -25.80 -2.71
C ARG A 101 -5.16 -25.71 -1.38
N VAL A 102 -4.55 -26.81 -0.93
CA VAL A 102 -3.75 -26.84 0.30
C VAL A 102 -2.61 -25.82 0.21
N GLU A 103 -1.88 -25.80 -0.91
CA GLU A 103 -0.82 -24.82 -1.18
C GLU A 103 -1.33 -23.37 -1.05
N ARG A 104 -2.47 -23.05 -1.67
CA ARG A 104 -3.08 -21.71 -1.56
C ARG A 104 -3.45 -21.35 -0.12
N MET A 105 -4.03 -22.29 0.63
CA MET A 105 -4.35 -22.07 2.04
C MET A 105 -3.09 -21.83 2.86
N THR A 106 -2.05 -22.64 2.68
CA THR A 106 -0.77 -22.47 3.39
C THR A 106 -0.09 -21.16 3.03
N PHE A 107 -0.11 -20.77 1.76
CA PHE A 107 0.47 -19.50 1.31
C PHE A 107 -0.29 -18.29 1.89
N ALA A 108 -1.63 -18.36 1.95
CA ALA A 108 -2.43 -17.32 2.60
C ALA A 108 -2.08 -17.18 4.08
N ALA A 109 -2.01 -18.30 4.81
CA ALA A 109 -1.64 -18.31 6.23
C ALA A 109 -0.22 -17.77 6.48
N VAL A 110 0.76 -18.17 5.66
CA VAL A 110 2.13 -17.64 5.75
C VAL A 110 2.16 -16.14 5.49
N LYS A 111 1.43 -15.67 4.47
CA LYS A 111 1.36 -14.24 4.13
C LYS A 111 0.67 -13.42 5.22
N GLU A 112 -0.40 -13.93 5.82
CA GLU A 112 -1.05 -13.30 6.98
C GLU A 112 -0.07 -13.18 8.15
N HIS A 113 0.65 -14.26 8.46
CA HIS A 113 1.67 -14.23 9.50
C HIS A 113 2.80 -13.23 9.19
N GLU A 114 3.25 -13.15 7.93
CA GLU A 114 4.21 -12.11 7.50
C GLU A 114 3.66 -10.69 7.67
N THR A 115 2.38 -10.45 7.39
CA THR A 115 1.78 -9.13 7.61
C THR A 115 1.71 -8.77 9.08
N LEU A 116 1.39 -9.73 9.95
CA LEU A 116 1.45 -9.53 11.40
C LEU A 116 2.88 -9.25 11.87
N ILE A 117 3.90 -9.93 11.31
CA ILE A 117 5.32 -9.66 11.60
C ILE A 117 5.65 -8.22 11.23
N LYS A 118 5.30 -7.80 10.01
CA LYS A 118 5.57 -6.44 9.51
C LYS A 118 4.88 -5.37 10.34
N GLN A 119 3.71 -5.67 10.90
CA GLN A 119 2.96 -4.77 11.78
C GLN A 119 3.42 -4.85 13.25
N GLY A 120 4.31 -5.78 13.61
CA GLY A 120 4.74 -6.00 14.99
C GLY A 120 3.62 -6.53 15.90
N LEU A 121 2.58 -7.13 15.32
CA LEU A 121 1.40 -7.65 16.03
C LEU A 121 1.50 -9.15 16.36
N VAL A 122 2.58 -9.81 15.94
CA VAL A 122 2.79 -11.24 16.21
C VAL A 122 2.81 -11.52 17.70
N GLY A 123 2.05 -12.52 18.12
CA GLY A 123 2.00 -12.97 19.51
C GLY A 123 1.07 -12.14 20.41
N ARG A 124 0.47 -11.06 19.90
CA ARG A 124 -0.60 -10.34 20.61
C ARG A 124 -1.92 -11.06 20.43
N LYS A 125 -2.76 -11.05 21.47
CA LYS A 125 -4.11 -11.60 21.39
C LYS A 125 -4.98 -10.67 20.55
N GLU A 126 -5.89 -11.23 19.76
CA GLU A 126 -6.83 -10.47 18.93
C GLU A 126 -7.62 -9.44 19.75
N SER A 127 -8.00 -9.79 20.98
CA SER A 127 -8.70 -8.89 21.91
C SER A 127 -7.92 -7.62 22.29
N GLU A 128 -6.59 -7.70 22.38
CA GLU A 128 -5.74 -6.55 22.69
C GLU A 128 -5.64 -5.61 21.49
N ILE A 129 -5.51 -6.18 20.29
CA ILE A 129 -5.49 -5.45 19.03
C ILE A 129 -6.82 -4.71 18.83
N GLU A 130 -7.95 -5.38 19.07
CA GLU A 130 -9.27 -4.74 19.01
C GLU A 130 -9.45 -3.61 20.01
N ALA A 131 -8.93 -3.75 21.24
CA ALA A 131 -8.97 -2.69 22.24
C ALA A 131 -8.16 -1.47 21.79
N ASP A 132 -6.97 -1.67 21.22
CA ASP A 132 -6.15 -0.61 20.66
C ASP A 132 -6.88 0.14 19.53
N PHE A 133 -7.55 -0.59 18.63
CA PHE A 133 -8.36 0.01 17.57
C PHE A 133 -9.54 0.82 18.11
N LYS A 134 -10.24 0.34 19.14
CA LYS A 134 -11.33 1.10 19.79
C LYS A 134 -10.83 2.42 20.40
N LEU A 135 -9.69 2.39 21.07
CA LEU A 135 -9.07 3.60 21.63
C LEU A 135 -8.66 4.60 20.54
N LEU A 136 -8.19 4.13 19.40
CA LEU A 136 -7.87 4.98 18.25
C LEU A 136 -9.15 5.60 17.64
N GLU A 137 -10.21 4.83 17.47
CA GLU A 137 -11.49 5.34 16.98
C GLU A 137 -12.11 6.37 17.93
N GLU A 138 -12.07 6.13 19.24
CA GLU A 138 -12.57 7.07 20.25
C GLU A 138 -11.79 8.38 20.23
N LYS A 139 -10.45 8.31 20.13
CA LYS A 139 -9.61 9.50 19.97
C LYS A 139 -9.94 10.27 18.69
N GLU A 140 -10.20 9.57 17.58
CA GLU A 140 -10.56 10.23 16.33
C GLU A 140 -11.95 10.89 16.42
N LYS A 141 -12.93 10.22 17.03
CA LYS A 141 -14.27 10.78 17.29
C LYS A 141 -14.18 12.03 18.17
N ALA A 142 -13.41 11.99 19.25
CA ALA A 142 -13.18 13.13 20.13
C ALA A 142 -12.55 14.31 19.37
N GLN A 143 -11.55 14.07 18.52
CA GLN A 143 -10.95 15.13 17.69
C GLN A 143 -11.94 15.71 16.67
N ARG A 144 -12.76 14.87 16.05
CA ARG A 144 -13.81 15.32 15.11
C ARG A 144 -14.86 16.17 15.83
N GLU A 145 -15.26 15.79 17.04
CA GLU A 145 -16.19 16.56 17.87
C GLU A 145 -15.60 17.90 18.32
N GLN A 146 -14.34 17.92 18.76
CA GLN A 146 -13.64 19.17 19.09
C GLN A 146 -13.62 20.13 17.90
N LYS A 147 -13.26 19.64 16.70
CA LYS A 147 -13.29 20.44 15.46
C LYS A 147 -14.69 20.96 15.15
N ARG A 148 -15.74 20.15 15.32
CA ARG A 148 -17.15 20.58 15.15
C ARG A 148 -17.51 21.68 16.14
N ASN A 149 -17.14 21.53 17.41
CA ASN A 149 -17.43 22.51 18.46
C ASN A 149 -16.71 23.83 18.22
N GLU A 150 -15.44 23.80 17.79
CA GLU A 150 -14.70 25.01 17.40
C GLU A 150 -15.36 25.74 16.23
N ILE A 151 -15.81 25.01 15.21
CA ILE A 151 -16.51 25.59 14.06
C ILE A 151 -17.81 26.24 14.52
N GLN A 152 -18.60 25.55 15.35
CA GLN A 152 -19.84 26.10 15.90
C GLN A 152 -19.58 27.36 16.73
N ASN A 153 -18.54 27.38 17.54
CA ASN A 153 -18.17 28.54 18.35
C ASN A 153 -17.74 29.73 17.47
N LYS A 154 -16.95 29.48 16.42
CA LYS A 154 -16.58 30.49 15.41
C LYS A 154 -17.82 31.05 14.70
N ILE A 155 -18.78 30.21 14.34
CA ILE A 155 -20.05 30.63 13.73
C ILE A 155 -20.87 31.48 14.71
N LYS A 156 -21.00 31.06 15.97
CA LYS A 156 -21.70 31.81 17.02
C LYS A 156 -21.05 33.18 17.26
N ALA A 157 -19.73 33.24 17.33
CA ALA A 157 -18.99 34.50 17.49
C ALA A 157 -19.21 35.44 16.29
N ALA A 158 -19.10 34.92 15.06
CA ALA A 158 -19.37 35.69 13.85
C ALA A 158 -20.82 36.21 13.79
N ARG A 159 -21.80 35.40 14.20
CA ARG A 159 -23.21 35.83 14.32
C ARG A 159 -23.37 36.95 15.35
N LYS A 160 -22.72 36.87 16.51
CA LYS A 160 -22.76 37.93 17.53
C LYS A 160 -22.19 39.25 17.01
N ILE A 161 -21.04 39.21 16.33
CA ILE A 161 -20.43 40.41 15.71
C ILE A 161 -21.36 41.00 14.65
N ARG A 162 -21.97 40.15 13.80
CA ARG A 162 -22.94 40.60 12.79
C ARG A 162 -24.16 41.26 13.41
N ASN A 163 -24.69 40.71 14.51
CA ASN A 163 -25.84 41.29 15.20
C ASN A 163 -25.49 42.62 15.89
N GLN A 164 -24.31 42.73 16.51
CA GLN A 164 -23.85 43.99 17.12
C GLN A 164 -23.65 45.08 16.06
N THR A 165 -23.00 44.76 14.94
CA THR A 165 -22.83 45.71 13.83
C THR A 165 -24.16 46.11 13.18
N ALA A 166 -25.15 45.20 13.12
CA ALA A 166 -26.50 45.55 12.68
C ALA A 166 -27.19 46.53 13.66
N LYS A 167 -27.09 46.29 14.98
CA LYS A 167 -27.62 47.20 16.00
C LYS A 167 -26.99 48.59 15.93
N ILE A 168 -25.67 48.67 15.79
CA ILE A 168 -24.96 49.96 15.63
C ILE A 168 -25.43 50.68 14.35
N LYS A 169 -25.65 49.95 13.25
CA LYS A 169 -26.21 50.53 12.02
C LYS A 169 -27.64 51.03 12.20
N GLU A 170 -28.48 50.30 12.92
CA GLU A 170 -29.84 50.70 13.22
C GLU A 170 -29.88 51.95 14.11
N GLU A 171 -29.04 52.02 15.14
CA GLU A 171 -28.91 53.19 16.01
C GLU A 171 -28.40 54.41 15.23
N THR A 172 -27.40 54.24 14.35
CA THR A 172 -26.90 55.33 13.50
C THR A 172 -27.92 55.80 12.44
N LEU A 173 -28.80 54.92 11.97
CA LEU A 173 -29.92 55.32 11.10
C LEU A 173 -30.99 56.07 11.89
N LYS A 174 -31.36 55.60 13.08
CA LYS A 174 -32.30 56.30 13.97
C LYS A 174 -31.81 57.68 14.39
N THR A 175 -30.51 57.86 14.65
CA THR A 175 -29.95 59.19 14.93
C THR A 175 -29.96 60.08 13.69
N LYS A 176 -29.67 59.56 12.50
CA LYS A 176 -29.80 60.31 11.24
C LYS A 176 -31.24 60.71 10.94
N GLU A 177 -32.21 59.83 11.19
CA GLU A 177 -33.64 60.14 11.07
C GLU A 177 -34.05 61.23 12.07
N ARG A 178 -33.63 61.14 13.33
CA ARG A 178 -33.86 62.21 14.32
C ARG A 178 -33.26 63.55 13.88
N MET A 179 -32.05 63.56 13.31
CA MET A 179 -31.43 64.79 12.80
C MET A 179 -32.18 65.34 11.58
N LYS A 180 -32.67 64.50 10.67
CA LYS A 180 -33.52 64.92 9.55
C LYS A 180 -34.86 65.47 10.02
N SER A 181 -35.52 64.82 10.97
CA SER A 181 -36.78 65.33 11.54
C SER A 181 -36.60 66.66 12.27
N LYS A 182 -35.44 66.89 12.92
CA LYS A 182 -35.10 68.21 13.49
C LYS A 182 -34.92 69.28 12.42
N ARG A 183 -34.16 68.99 11.35
CA ARG A 183 -34.00 69.92 10.21
C ARG A 183 -35.33 70.24 9.55
N ASN A 184 -36.17 69.24 9.29
CA ASN A 184 -37.49 69.47 8.70
C ASN A 184 -38.46 70.21 9.64
N ALA A 185 -38.20 70.25 10.95
CA ALA A 185 -38.97 71.05 11.90
C ALA A 185 -38.47 72.50 11.97
N GLU A 186 -37.16 72.71 11.79
CA GLU A 186 -36.54 74.05 11.65
C GLU A 186 -36.89 74.68 10.30
N GLU A 187 -36.86 73.92 9.20
CA GLU A 187 -37.23 74.38 7.85
C GLU A 187 -38.72 74.76 7.76
N LYS A 188 -39.60 74.03 8.46
CA LYS A 188 -41.02 74.43 8.62
C LYS A 188 -41.22 75.67 9.50
N ALA A 189 -40.26 76.00 10.36
CA ALA A 189 -40.29 77.23 11.15
C ALA A 189 -39.70 78.43 10.37
N GLU A 190 -38.79 78.18 9.43
CA GLU A 190 -38.23 79.19 8.51
C GLU A 190 -39.16 79.49 7.32
N ASP A 191 -39.96 78.53 6.85
CA ASP A 191 -40.98 78.75 5.80
C ASP A 191 -42.16 79.66 6.25
N GLU A 192 -42.31 79.92 7.56
CA GLU A 192 -43.24 80.94 8.09
C GLU A 192 -42.58 82.33 8.28
N ALA A 193 -41.27 82.45 8.03
CA ALA A 193 -40.52 83.69 8.21
C ALA A 193 -39.38 83.83 7.19
N GLY A 194 -39.69 84.03 5.90
CA GLY A 194 -38.64 84.45 4.97
C GLY A 194 -38.93 84.22 3.50
N ILE A 195 -39.66 85.15 2.89
CA ILE A 195 -39.55 85.45 1.45
C ILE A 195 -38.33 86.37 1.29
N GLU A 196 -37.61 86.25 0.16
CA GLU A 196 -36.36 86.94 -0.27
C GLU A 196 -35.07 86.23 0.22
N GLU A 197 -34.08 85.89 -0.62
CA GLU A 197 -33.58 86.55 -1.83
C GLU A 197 -32.70 85.62 -2.68
N MET A 198 -32.31 86.12 -3.84
CA MET A 198 -31.62 85.50 -4.98
C MET A 198 -30.13 85.11 -4.76
N GLN A 199 -29.62 84.39 -5.78
CA GLN A 199 -28.35 84.62 -6.51
C GLN A 199 -27.21 83.57 -6.45
N GLU A 200 -26.96 83.01 -7.64
CA GLU A 200 -25.73 82.59 -8.33
C GLU A 200 -24.36 82.78 -7.62
N ASN A 201 -23.50 81.74 -7.66
CA ASN A 201 -22.32 81.70 -8.57
C ASN A 201 -21.38 80.49 -8.37
N ASP A 202 -21.05 79.90 -9.52
CA ASP A 202 -19.83 79.26 -10.04
C ASP A 202 -18.54 78.98 -9.21
N ASN A 203 -17.94 77.85 -9.62
CA ASN A 203 -16.51 77.57 -9.92
C ASN A 203 -15.51 76.98 -8.89
N VAL A 204 -15.08 75.74 -9.22
CA VAL A 204 -13.70 75.23 -9.49
C VAL A 204 -12.56 75.47 -8.47
N MET A 205 -11.93 74.39 -7.97
CA MET A 205 -10.52 74.05 -8.25
C MET A 205 -10.02 72.81 -7.47
N ASP A 206 -9.42 71.89 -8.22
CA ASP A 206 -8.48 70.86 -7.76
C ASP A 206 -7.21 71.51 -7.20
N GLY A 207 -6.58 70.89 -6.20
CA GLY A 207 -5.31 71.37 -5.64
C GLY A 207 -4.66 70.38 -4.68
N ALA A 208 -3.86 69.48 -5.23
CA ALA A 208 -2.93 68.64 -4.48
C ALA A 208 -1.65 69.41 -4.12
N GLN A 209 -1.19 69.33 -2.86
CA GLN A 209 0.22 69.37 -2.41
C GLN A 209 0.24 69.20 -0.88
N SER A 210 0.72 68.07 -0.38
CA SER A 210 2.06 67.85 0.20
C SER A 210 2.31 68.58 1.52
N CYS A 211 2.64 67.84 2.58
CA CYS A 211 3.66 68.24 3.55
C CYS A 211 4.16 67.01 4.34
N SER A 212 5.48 66.94 4.40
CA SER A 212 6.38 65.97 5.00
C SER A 212 6.45 66.03 6.53
N ALA A 213 6.77 64.90 7.17
CA ALA A 213 7.57 64.90 8.39
C ALA A 213 8.29 63.55 8.57
N THR A 214 9.60 63.57 8.37
CA THR A 214 10.59 62.59 8.83
C THR A 214 10.80 62.74 10.34
N ILE A 215 10.71 61.64 11.09
CA ILE A 215 11.34 61.50 12.42
C ILE A 215 12.00 60.12 12.47
N ASP A 216 13.32 60.13 12.61
CA ASP A 216 14.18 58.98 12.86
C ASP A 216 14.07 58.50 14.31
N GLY A 217 14.32 57.20 14.52
CA GLY A 217 15.06 56.75 15.71
C GLY A 217 14.30 56.03 16.83
N SER A 218 14.15 54.70 16.67
CA SER A 218 14.22 53.66 17.71
C SER A 218 13.27 53.67 18.92
N ASN A 219 12.29 52.76 18.94
CA ASN A 219 12.23 51.73 19.98
C ASN A 219 11.48 50.47 19.48
N LEU A 220 11.99 49.33 19.88
CA LEU A 220 11.89 48.04 19.24
C LEU A 220 10.91 47.14 20.03
N GLN A 221 9.65 46.99 19.60
CA GLN A 221 8.83 45.83 19.99
C GLN A 221 7.93 45.36 18.83
N SER A 222 8.13 44.10 18.45
CA SER A 222 7.61 43.43 17.27
C SER A 222 6.15 43.01 17.42
N THR A 223 5.22 43.83 16.92
CA THR A 223 3.87 43.35 16.58
C THR A 223 3.93 42.68 15.21
N THR A 224 3.78 41.36 15.15
CA THR A 224 3.65 40.62 13.89
C THR A 224 2.36 41.02 13.17
N LYS A 225 2.45 41.97 12.24
CA LYS A 225 1.35 42.36 11.35
C LYS A 225 1.06 41.22 10.39
N ARG A 226 -0.15 40.64 10.47
CA ARG A 226 -0.70 39.73 9.45
C ARG A 226 -0.65 40.39 8.07
N ARG A 227 0.20 39.88 7.18
CA ARG A 227 0.16 40.23 5.76
C ARG A 227 -1.21 39.87 5.20
N LYS A 228 -1.93 40.86 4.68
CA LYS A 228 -3.17 40.64 3.90
C LYS A 228 -2.76 39.93 2.61
N LEU A 229 -3.29 38.72 2.39
CA LEU A 229 -3.19 38.02 1.12
C LEU A 229 -3.78 38.91 0.02
N CYS A 230 -2.98 39.19 -1.00
CA CYS A 230 -3.39 39.98 -2.15
C CYS A 230 -4.52 39.26 -2.91
N GLY A 231 -5.41 40.00 -3.58
CA GLY A 231 -6.63 39.47 -4.21
C GLY A 231 -6.43 38.36 -5.25
N SER A 232 -5.21 38.21 -5.77
CA SER A 232 -4.79 37.13 -6.68
C SER A 232 -4.69 35.76 -5.99
N ASP A 233 -4.30 35.71 -4.71
CA ASP A 233 -4.20 34.45 -3.96
C ASP A 233 -5.57 33.95 -3.50
N TRP A 234 -6.48 34.87 -3.19
CA TRP A 234 -7.87 34.54 -2.86
C TRP A 234 -8.61 33.93 -4.06
N THR A 235 -8.38 34.47 -5.27
CA THR A 235 -8.97 33.91 -6.51
C THR A 235 -8.37 32.56 -6.90
N ARG A 236 -7.06 32.32 -6.69
CA ARG A 236 -6.46 30.97 -6.86
C ARG A 236 -7.04 29.95 -5.89
N LYS A 237 -7.19 30.32 -4.61
CA LYS A 237 -7.74 29.41 -3.59
C LYS A 237 -9.22 29.07 -3.85
N MET A 238 -10.02 30.04 -4.31
CA MET A 238 -11.42 29.81 -4.70
C MET A 238 -11.57 28.95 -5.96
N LYS A 239 -10.67 29.08 -6.94
CA LYS A 239 -10.65 28.19 -8.12
C LYS A 239 -10.34 26.74 -7.72
N LEU A 240 -9.33 26.53 -6.87
CA LEU A 240 -8.99 25.19 -6.34
C LEU A 240 -10.11 24.60 -5.46
N ALA A 241 -10.79 25.42 -4.65
CA ALA A 241 -11.91 24.96 -3.83
C ALA A 241 -13.17 24.60 -4.66
N ARG A 242 -13.36 25.21 -5.84
CA ARG A 242 -14.45 24.85 -6.78
C ARG A 242 -14.14 23.60 -7.61
N THR A 243 -12.88 23.25 -7.83
CA THR A 243 -12.50 22.05 -8.60
C THR A 243 -12.61 20.75 -7.81
N LEU A 244 -12.40 20.79 -6.49
CA LEU A 244 -12.50 19.61 -5.61
C LEU A 244 -13.88 18.93 -5.62
N PRO A 245 -15.01 19.62 -5.42
CA PRO A 245 -16.33 18.97 -5.45
C PRO A 245 -16.71 18.49 -6.85
N ARG A 246 -16.14 19.06 -7.93
CA ARG A 246 -16.36 18.57 -9.30
C ARG A 246 -15.66 17.24 -9.59
N GLN A 247 -14.49 17.00 -9.01
CA GLN A 247 -13.78 15.72 -9.13
C GLN A 247 -14.50 14.61 -8.36
N GLU A 248 -15.03 14.91 -7.17
CA GLU A 248 -15.79 13.94 -6.37
C GLU A 248 -17.16 13.60 -6.98
N VAL A 249 -17.82 14.57 -7.64
CA VAL A 249 -19.05 14.32 -8.39
C VAL A 249 -18.78 13.51 -9.65
N ALA A 250 -17.66 13.72 -10.34
CA ALA A 250 -17.28 12.92 -11.52
C ALA A 250 -16.98 11.45 -11.18
N LEU A 251 -16.47 11.15 -9.97
CA LEU A 251 -16.22 9.79 -9.49
C LEU A 251 -17.49 8.98 -9.16
N ASN A 252 -18.61 9.66 -8.91
CA ASN A 252 -19.88 9.05 -8.49
C ASN A 252 -20.96 9.03 -9.58
N GLN A 253 -20.68 9.55 -10.78
CA GLN A 253 -21.59 9.39 -11.92
C GLN A 253 -21.48 7.94 -12.41
N ARG A 254 -22.50 7.12 -12.12
CA ARG A 254 -22.71 5.86 -12.82
C ARG A 254 -22.77 6.16 -14.32
N GLU A 255 -21.90 5.51 -15.09
CA GLU A 255 -21.83 5.69 -16.55
C GLU A 255 -23.20 5.37 -17.16
N VAL A 256 -23.90 6.41 -17.64
CA VAL A 256 -25.12 6.24 -18.43
C VAL A 256 -24.67 5.83 -19.82
N ILE A 257 -24.57 4.52 -20.03
CA ILE A 257 -24.25 3.94 -21.34
C ILE A 257 -25.42 4.23 -22.28
N ARG A 258 -25.15 4.88 -23.42
CA ARG A 258 -26.20 5.17 -24.40
C ARG A 258 -26.66 3.87 -25.05
N PHE A 259 -27.95 3.78 -25.37
CA PHE A 259 -28.52 2.60 -26.01
C PHE A 259 -27.76 2.28 -27.31
N GLY A 260 -27.13 1.09 -27.38
CA GLY A 260 -26.30 0.65 -28.50
C GLY A 260 -24.78 0.60 -28.20
N GLU A 261 -24.30 1.19 -27.11
CA GLU A 261 -22.90 1.07 -26.67
C GLU A 261 -22.72 -0.21 -25.83
N ARG A 262 -21.69 -1.02 -26.14
CA ARG A 262 -21.39 -2.26 -25.40
C ARG A 262 -20.58 -1.92 -24.16
N TYR A 263 -20.89 -2.55 -23.02
CA TYR A 263 -20.15 -2.40 -21.76
C TYR A 263 -18.65 -2.72 -21.90
N ASP A 264 -18.29 -3.58 -22.84
CA ASP A 264 -16.91 -4.04 -23.10
C ASP A 264 -16.20 -3.25 -24.22
N ALA A 265 -16.82 -2.18 -24.74
CA ALA A 265 -16.18 -1.35 -25.74
C ALA A 265 -15.18 -0.39 -25.07
N PRO A 266 -14.00 -0.15 -25.68
CA PRO A 266 -13.06 0.83 -25.17
C PRO A 266 -13.70 2.24 -25.14
N PRO A 267 -13.39 3.07 -24.14
CA PRO A 267 -13.98 4.39 -24.00
C PRO A 267 -13.67 5.26 -25.23
N VAL A 268 -14.71 5.85 -25.82
CA VAL A 268 -14.57 6.74 -26.97
C VAL A 268 -14.42 8.17 -26.49
N PHE A 269 -13.22 8.74 -26.62
CA PHE A 269 -12.97 10.12 -26.24
C PHE A 269 -13.53 11.08 -27.31
N GLN A 270 -14.28 12.09 -26.89
CA GLN A 270 -14.81 13.14 -27.77
C GLN A 270 -14.13 14.48 -27.52
N GLY A 271 -14.12 15.37 -28.52
CA GLY A 271 -13.60 16.73 -28.39
C GLY A 271 -12.08 16.81 -28.20
N MET A 272 -11.63 17.68 -27.28
CA MET A 272 -10.19 17.91 -27.04
C MET A 272 -9.47 16.68 -26.49
N MET A 273 -10.16 15.87 -25.66
CA MET A 273 -9.57 14.64 -25.11
C MET A 273 -9.27 13.61 -26.18
N LYS A 274 -10.01 13.60 -27.30
CA LYS A 274 -9.72 12.73 -28.45
C LYS A 274 -8.32 12.96 -29.00
N LYS A 275 -7.89 14.23 -29.11
CA LYS A 275 -6.56 14.60 -29.64
C LYS A 275 -5.43 14.28 -28.67
N GLU A 276 -5.72 14.05 -27.39
CA GLU A 276 -4.72 13.78 -26.36
C GLU A 276 -4.63 12.28 -26.02
N MET A 277 -5.76 11.57 -26.06
CA MET A 277 -5.89 10.22 -25.55
C MET A 277 -5.99 9.15 -26.64
N ASP A 278 -6.46 9.49 -27.86
CA ASP A 278 -6.45 8.53 -28.96
C ASP A 278 -5.02 8.36 -29.49
N PRO A 279 -4.46 7.14 -29.50
CA PRO A 279 -3.08 6.90 -29.90
C PRO A 279 -2.81 7.22 -31.37
N LEU A 280 -3.84 7.22 -32.21
CA LEU A 280 -3.74 7.55 -33.64
C LEU A 280 -3.75 9.06 -33.91
N MET A 281 -4.41 9.86 -33.07
CA MET A 281 -4.58 11.30 -33.26
C MET A 281 -3.69 12.14 -32.35
N ALA A 282 -3.15 11.55 -31.29
CA ALA A 282 -2.17 12.19 -30.43
C ALA A 282 -0.88 12.49 -31.17
N LYS A 283 -0.32 13.68 -30.94
CA LYS A 283 1.00 14.04 -31.46
C LYS A 283 2.03 13.04 -30.91
N ALA A 284 2.70 12.31 -31.81
CA ALA A 284 3.76 11.38 -31.46
C ALA A 284 4.82 12.09 -30.60
N GLY A 285 5.09 11.54 -29.41
CA GLY A 285 6.04 12.12 -28.44
C GLY A 285 5.42 13.05 -27.38
N SER A 286 4.12 13.34 -27.41
CA SER A 286 3.47 14.07 -26.33
C SER A 286 3.36 13.20 -25.07
N ARG A 287 3.80 13.75 -23.92
CA ARG A 287 3.83 13.05 -22.61
C ARG A 287 2.44 12.70 -22.04
N ASN A 288 1.37 13.13 -22.71
CA ASN A 288 -0.01 12.99 -22.22
C ASN A 288 -0.64 11.63 -22.58
N LEU A 289 0.04 10.82 -23.39
CA LEU A 289 -0.43 9.47 -23.67
C LEU A 289 -0.43 8.62 -22.40
N LEU A 290 -1.52 7.88 -22.19
CA LEU A 290 -1.68 6.93 -21.07
C LEU A 290 -0.49 5.98 -20.95
N LEU A 291 0.08 5.54 -22.08
CA LEU A 291 1.27 4.69 -22.10
C LEU A 291 2.50 5.41 -21.55
N CYS A 292 2.74 6.67 -21.91
CA CYS A 292 3.83 7.48 -21.35
C CYS A 292 3.65 7.73 -19.85
N SER A 293 2.42 7.96 -19.39
CA SER A 293 2.06 8.10 -17.97
C SER A 293 2.26 6.79 -17.19
N LEU A 294 1.83 5.65 -17.75
CA LEU A 294 2.02 4.33 -17.16
C LEU A 294 3.50 3.94 -17.11
N LEU A 295 4.26 4.22 -18.17
CA LEU A 295 5.71 4.04 -18.20
C LEU A 295 6.42 4.98 -17.22
N GLN A 296 6.00 6.24 -17.06
CA GLN A 296 6.52 7.14 -16.04
C GLN A 296 6.24 6.63 -14.62
N LYS A 297 5.06 6.07 -14.36
CA LYS A 297 4.72 5.44 -13.07
C LYS A 297 5.56 4.18 -12.81
N GLN A 298 6.03 3.50 -13.86
CA GLN A 298 6.96 2.37 -13.73
C GLN A 298 8.43 2.82 -13.63
N ASN A 299 8.79 4.00 -14.13
CA ASN A 299 10.17 4.47 -14.27
C ASN A 299 10.70 5.41 -13.16
N VAL A 300 10.00 5.56 -12.02
CA VAL A 300 10.60 6.20 -10.81
C VAL A 300 11.33 5.18 -9.92
N LYS A 301 11.29 3.88 -10.28
CA LYS A 301 12.32 2.95 -9.85
C LYS A 301 13.34 2.89 -10.98
N GLU A 302 14.32 3.80 -10.92
CA GLU A 302 15.67 3.38 -11.29
C GLU A 302 15.87 1.97 -10.72
N THR A 303 16.35 1.05 -11.54
CA THR A 303 16.83 -0.25 -11.09
C THR A 303 18.04 -0.02 -10.19
N LYS A 304 17.82 0.53 -9.00
CA LYS A 304 18.76 0.47 -7.90
C LYS A 304 18.76 -0.99 -7.49
N TYR A 305 19.91 -1.62 -7.68
CA TYR A 305 20.29 -2.89 -7.08
C TYR A 305 20.07 -2.79 -5.58
N LEU A 306 18.86 -3.14 -5.14
CA LEU A 306 18.40 -2.96 -3.78
C LEU A 306 18.72 -4.24 -3.01
N GLU A 307 20.00 -4.49 -2.80
CA GLU A 307 20.49 -5.51 -1.85
C GLU A 307 21.97 -5.34 -1.42
N GLU A 308 22.57 -4.16 -1.61
CA GLU A 308 23.96 -3.91 -1.17
C GLU A 308 24.11 -2.87 -0.05
N GLU A 309 23.17 -1.96 0.16
CA GLU A 309 23.37 -0.86 1.14
C GLU A 309 23.47 -1.36 2.59
N LYS A 310 22.62 -2.32 3.01
CA LYS A 310 22.70 -2.91 4.35
C LYS A 310 23.93 -3.80 4.55
N ARG A 311 24.44 -4.43 3.48
CA ARG A 311 25.71 -5.17 3.53
C ARG A 311 26.90 -4.22 3.63
N ARG A 312 26.88 -3.11 2.89
CA ARG A 312 27.92 -2.08 2.94
C ARG A 312 28.01 -1.43 4.32
N GLU A 313 26.89 -1.09 4.95
CA GLU A 313 26.89 -0.55 6.32
C GLU A 313 27.49 -1.55 7.33
N GLN A 314 27.14 -2.83 7.22
CA GLN A 314 27.69 -3.87 8.10
C GLN A 314 29.19 -4.11 7.85
N GLU A 315 29.61 -4.16 6.59
CA GLU A 315 31.01 -4.30 6.19
C GLU A 315 31.85 -3.09 6.60
N GLU A 316 31.27 -1.88 6.61
CA GLU A 316 31.93 -0.65 7.04
C GLU A 316 32.11 -0.60 8.55
N ILE A 317 31.14 -1.09 9.32
CA ILE A 317 31.25 -1.30 10.78
C ILE A 317 32.35 -2.32 11.09
N ASP A 318 32.40 -3.44 10.36
CA ASP A 318 33.43 -4.47 10.57
C ASP A 318 34.83 -3.97 10.18
N ARG A 319 34.96 -3.19 9.10
CA ARG A 319 36.22 -2.51 8.73
C ARG A 319 36.69 -1.56 9.83
N GLN A 320 35.78 -0.76 10.40
CA GLN A 320 36.13 0.16 11.50
C GLN A 320 36.61 -0.60 12.74
N ARG A 321 35.96 -1.70 13.12
CA ARG A 321 36.41 -2.57 14.23
C ARG A 321 37.82 -3.12 14.01
N VAL A 322 38.12 -3.59 12.79
CA VAL A 322 39.46 -4.10 12.45
C VAL A 322 40.51 -2.99 12.55
N ILE A 323 40.20 -1.79 12.07
CA ILE A 323 41.10 -0.62 12.14
C ILE A 323 41.36 -0.23 13.61
N GLU A 324 40.33 -0.21 14.45
CA GLU A 324 40.47 0.10 15.88
C GLU A 324 41.32 -0.94 16.61
N ALA A 325 41.06 -2.23 16.40
CA ALA A 325 41.85 -3.32 16.96
C ALA A 325 43.32 -3.22 16.54
N TYR A 326 43.60 -2.90 15.28
CA TYR A 326 44.97 -2.70 14.79
C TYR A 326 45.64 -1.48 15.43
N ARG A 327 44.91 -0.36 15.59
CA ARG A 327 45.42 0.84 16.30
C ARG A 327 45.75 0.54 17.75
N GLU A 328 44.92 -0.24 18.45
CA GLU A 328 45.19 -0.68 19.81
C GLU A 328 46.42 -1.58 19.91
N LEU A 329 46.56 -2.56 19.01
CA LEU A 329 47.75 -3.40 18.90
C LEU A 329 49.01 -2.56 18.68
N LYS A 330 48.96 -1.57 17.78
CA LYS A 330 50.08 -0.67 17.53
C LYS A 330 50.41 0.20 18.75
N ARG A 331 49.40 0.70 19.47
CA ARG A 331 49.58 1.45 20.74
C ARG A 331 50.19 0.58 21.83
N LYS A 332 49.74 -0.68 21.98
CA LYS A 332 50.32 -1.65 22.93
C LYS A 332 51.76 -1.99 22.58
N LYS A 333 52.07 -2.19 21.30
CA LYS A 333 53.45 -2.42 20.83
C LYS A 333 54.36 -1.20 21.07
N GLY A 334 53.85 0.01 20.86
CA GLY A 334 54.59 1.24 21.20
C GLY A 334 54.85 1.40 22.70
N ARG A 335 53.89 1.02 23.56
CA ARG A 335 54.04 1.05 25.01
C ARG A 335 54.99 -0.02 25.56
N ALA A 336 55.01 -1.21 24.97
CA ALA A 336 55.93 -2.28 25.35
C ALA A 336 57.39 -1.91 25.03
N VAL A 337 57.63 -1.21 23.92
CA VAL A 337 58.99 -0.74 23.57
C VAL A 337 59.47 0.38 24.52
N SER A 338 58.56 1.21 25.06
CA SER A 338 58.91 2.25 26.02
C SER A 338 59.04 1.78 27.48
N SER A 339 58.61 0.55 27.81
CA SER A 339 58.77 -0.03 29.16
C SER A 339 60.03 -0.86 29.31
N ASP A 340 60.69 -1.21 28.20
CA ASP A 340 61.96 -1.96 28.15
C ASP A 340 63.17 -1.04 27.85
N SER A 341 62.97 0.29 27.90
CA SER A 341 64.03 1.32 27.88
C SER A 341 64.10 1.96 29.25
#